data_AF-A0A833G6L0-F1
#
_entry.id   AF-A0A833G6L0-F1
#
_cell.length_a   1.000
_cell.length_b   1.000
_cell.length_c   1.000
_cell.angle_alpha   90.00
_cell.angle_beta   90.00
_cell.angle_gamma   90.00
#
_symmetry.space_group_name_H-M   'P 1'
#
loop_
_entity.id
_entity.type
_entity.pdbx_description
1 polymer ?
#
loop_
_entity_poly.entity_id
_entity_poly.type
_entity_poly.pdbx_seq_one_letter_code
_entity_poly.pdbx_strand_id
1 'polypeptide(L)'
;MTTGKTMQDDGWARRGAPTLDVFETLAAEHGVWIAVTTNVADARRVTDPALIDALADEAETDRSFAWEAIGDDLHNQTLVYGPDGGLQHRFRKAYLVPIEEAEDGLALSFGPLDALRPLQLPFARIASVISKDAWMPDVLDRLALEDTQVLL
;
A
#
# COMPACT_ATOMS: atom_id res chain seq x y z
N MET A 1 27.51 18.43 -5.38
CA MET A 1 26.43 18.95 -4.51
C MET A 1 25.14 18.71 -5.24
N THR A 2 24.45 17.62 -4.92
CA THR A 2 23.18 17.25 -5.57
C THR A 2 22.13 17.30 -4.48
N THR A 3 21.31 18.35 -4.51
CA THR A 3 20.17 18.55 -3.63
C THR A 3 19.13 17.48 -3.89
N GLY A 4 19.11 16.44 -3.06
CA GLY A 4 17.97 15.53 -2.95
C GLY A 4 16.79 16.30 -2.41
N LYS A 5 15.76 16.49 -3.24
CA LYS A 5 14.49 17.10 -2.87
C LYS A 5 13.76 16.11 -1.96
N THR A 6 13.83 16.34 -0.65
CA THR A 6 13.00 15.65 0.34
C THR A 6 11.54 15.81 -0.10
N MET A 7 10.83 14.70 -0.34
CA MET A 7 9.38 14.74 -0.51
C MET A 7 8.78 15.38 0.75
N GLN A 8 7.78 16.23 0.55
CA GLN A 8 7.04 16.86 1.62
C GLN A 8 6.40 15.77 2.50
N ASP A 9 6.38 16.03 3.80
CA ASP A 9 5.85 15.13 4.82
C ASP A 9 4.32 15.17 4.75
N ASP A 10 3.73 14.34 3.88
CA ASP A 10 2.29 14.30 3.59
C ASP A 10 1.48 13.58 4.70
N GLY A 11 2.08 13.35 5.87
CA GLY A 11 1.43 12.69 7.01
C GLY A 11 1.17 11.19 6.81
N TRP A 12 1.80 10.57 5.82
CA TRP A 12 1.61 9.15 5.49
C TRP A 12 2.41 8.21 6.41
N ALA A 13 3.53 8.68 6.99
CA ALA A 13 4.48 7.87 7.75
C ALA A 13 3.91 7.26 9.06
N ARG A 14 2.64 7.49 9.38
CA ARG A 14 1.96 6.93 10.57
C ARG A 14 0.70 6.12 10.25
N ARG A 15 0.42 5.86 8.96
CA ARG A 15 -0.75 5.10 8.51
C ARG A 15 -0.29 3.71 8.08
N GLY A 16 -0.63 2.70 8.87
CA GLY A 16 -0.22 1.31 8.70
C GLY A 16 -1.36 0.37 9.10
N ALA A 17 -1.19 -0.92 8.87
CA ALA A 17 -2.07 -1.97 9.38
C ALA A 17 -1.14 -3.07 9.93
N PRO A 18 -1.62 -4.02 10.77
CA PRO A 18 -0.72 -4.97 11.45
C PRO A 18 0.13 -5.80 10.47
N THR A 19 -0.39 -6.09 9.29
CA THR A 19 0.32 -6.79 8.22
C THR A 19 1.42 -5.94 7.56
N LEU A 20 1.37 -4.61 7.69
CA LEU A 20 2.26 -3.68 7.02
C LEU A 20 3.58 -3.48 7.77
N ASP A 21 3.54 -3.45 9.10
CA ASP A 21 4.74 -3.36 9.95
C ASP A 21 5.70 -4.53 9.71
N VAL A 22 5.16 -5.71 9.36
CA VAL A 22 5.95 -6.90 9.04
C VAL A 22 6.83 -6.64 7.81
N PHE A 23 6.29 -6.05 6.75
CA PHE A 23 7.05 -5.81 5.51
C PHE A 23 8.01 -4.63 5.64
N GLU A 24 7.65 -3.60 6.41
CA GLU A 24 8.59 -2.55 6.82
C GLU A 24 9.80 -3.16 7.56
N THR A 25 9.54 -4.00 8.57
CA THR A 25 10.59 -4.66 9.36
C THR A 25 11.47 -5.54 8.48
N LEU A 26 10.87 -6.42 7.67
CA LEU A 26 11.62 -7.31 6.78
C LEU A 26 12.46 -6.55 5.74
N ALA A 27 11.93 -5.45 5.20
CA ALA A 27 12.67 -4.64 4.24
C ALA A 27 13.91 -3.98 4.88
N ALA A 28 13.76 -3.43 6.09
CA ALA A 28 14.85 -2.84 6.86
C ALA A 28 15.89 -3.87 7.34
N GLU A 29 15.43 -5.00 7.91
CA GLU A 29 16.31 -6.05 8.45
C GLU A 29 17.18 -6.69 7.37
N HIS A 30 16.64 -6.86 6.16
CA HIS A 30 17.34 -7.49 5.06
C HIS A 30 17.96 -6.50 4.07
N GLY A 31 17.68 -5.20 4.18
CA GLY A 31 18.16 -4.18 3.26
C GLY A 31 17.67 -4.40 1.82
N VAL A 32 16.41 -4.81 1.65
CA VAL A 32 15.82 -5.16 0.36
C VAL A 32 14.58 -4.33 0.05
N TRP A 33 14.25 -4.23 -1.24
CA TRP A 33 12.96 -3.69 -1.69
C TRP A 33 11.89 -4.77 -1.60
N ILE A 34 10.73 -4.45 -1.02
CA ILE A 34 9.60 -5.37 -0.92
C ILE A 34 8.37 -4.72 -1.56
N ALA A 35 7.76 -5.41 -2.51
CA ALA A 35 6.43 -5.08 -3.00
C ALA A 35 5.43 -6.11 -2.47
N VAL A 36 4.37 -5.66 -1.81
CA VAL A 36 3.30 -6.51 -1.31
C VAL A 36 1.95 -6.02 -1.81
N THR A 37 1.13 -6.93 -2.32
CA THR A 37 -0.25 -6.64 -2.71
C THR A 37 -1.19 -7.25 -1.67
N THR A 38 -2.08 -6.43 -1.11
CA THR A 38 -2.99 -6.82 -0.03
C THR A 38 -4.31 -6.06 -0.10
N ASN A 39 -5.36 -6.66 0.47
CA ASN A 39 -6.65 -6.01 0.69
C ASN A 39 -6.69 -5.51 2.13
N VAL A 40 -6.48 -4.21 2.33
CA VAL A 40 -6.49 -3.63 3.67
C VAL A 40 -7.02 -2.20 3.63
N ALA A 41 -7.78 -1.82 4.64
CA ALA A 41 -8.18 -0.43 4.82
C ALA A 41 -6.97 0.39 5.27
N ASP A 42 -7.01 1.70 5.03
CA ASP A 42 -6.08 2.59 5.72
C ASP A 42 -6.38 2.51 7.22
N ALA A 43 -5.35 2.30 8.03
CA ALA A 43 -5.49 2.23 9.47
C ALA A 43 -4.49 3.14 10.18
N ARG A 44 -4.82 3.50 11.41
CA ARG A 44 -3.99 4.27 12.33
C ARG A 44 -3.73 3.46 13.58
N ARG A 45 -2.54 3.64 14.13
CA ARG A 45 -2.18 3.06 15.43
C ARG A 45 -2.94 3.79 16.53
N VAL A 46 -3.59 3.03 17.40
CA VAL A 46 -4.31 3.55 18.57
C VAL A 46 -3.74 2.93 19.85
N THR A 47 -3.74 3.71 20.93
CA THR A 47 -3.23 3.32 22.25
C THR A 47 -4.27 3.49 23.36
N ASP A 48 -5.50 3.87 23.00
CA ASP A 48 -6.62 3.95 23.94
C ASP A 48 -6.97 2.54 24.43
N PRO A 49 -6.94 2.26 25.75
CA PRO A 49 -7.25 0.94 26.29
C PRO A 49 -8.60 0.37 25.84
N ALA A 50 -9.63 1.21 25.66
CA ALA A 50 -10.94 0.74 25.22
C ALA A 50 -10.92 0.26 23.76
N LEU A 51 -10.15 0.94 22.91
CA LEU A 51 -9.97 0.52 21.51
C LEU A 51 -9.02 -0.68 21.41
N ILE A 52 -8.03 -0.80 22.28
CA ILE A 52 -7.17 -1.98 22.35
C ILE A 52 -8.01 -3.21 22.70
N ASP A 53 -8.83 -3.14 23.75
CA ASP A 53 -9.71 -4.24 24.18
C ASP A 53 -10.70 -4.65 23.07
N ALA A 54 -11.19 -3.69 22.28
CA ALA A 54 -12.15 -3.95 21.20
C ALA A 54 -11.53 -4.48 19.90
N LEU A 55 -10.26 -4.14 19.60
CA LEU A 55 -9.65 -4.36 18.28
C LEU A 55 -8.43 -5.30 18.30
N ALA A 56 -7.83 -5.55 19.47
CA ALA A 56 -6.72 -6.49 19.58
C ALA A 56 -7.19 -7.92 19.36
N ASP A 57 -6.28 -8.76 18.89
CA ASP A 57 -6.52 -10.20 18.83
C ASP A 57 -6.64 -10.73 20.27
N GLU A 58 -7.74 -11.44 20.59
CA GLU A 58 -7.97 -12.01 21.93
C GLU A 58 -6.82 -12.95 22.37
N ALA A 59 -6.08 -13.52 21.41
CA ALA A 59 -4.94 -14.37 21.70
C ALA A 59 -3.67 -13.59 22.11
N GLU A 60 -3.60 -12.28 21.84
CA GLU A 60 -2.46 -11.42 22.17
C GLU A 60 -2.71 -10.58 23.42
N THR A 61 -2.33 -11.13 24.57
CA THR A 61 -2.64 -10.56 25.90
C THR A 61 -1.75 -9.38 26.33
N ASP A 62 -0.61 -9.17 25.68
CA ASP A 62 0.40 -8.15 26.07
C ASP A 62 0.50 -6.96 25.10
N ARG A 63 -0.52 -6.71 24.26
CA ARG A 63 -0.48 -5.60 23.30
C ARG A 63 -0.66 -4.24 23.97
N SER A 64 0.26 -3.32 23.66
CA SER A 64 0.21 -1.91 24.08
C SER A 64 -0.49 -0.99 23.07
N PHE A 65 -0.99 -1.53 21.96
CA PHE A 65 -1.66 -0.78 20.89
C PHE A 65 -2.53 -1.70 20.03
N ALA A 66 -3.43 -1.09 19.25
CA ALA A 66 -4.20 -1.74 18.19
C ALA A 66 -4.20 -0.88 16.91
N TRP A 67 -4.82 -1.40 15.86
CA TRP A 67 -5.00 -0.71 14.58
C TRP A 67 -6.48 -0.45 14.34
N GLU A 68 -6.84 0.81 14.14
CA GLU A 68 -8.20 1.23 13.80
C GLU A 68 -8.25 1.72 12.36
N ALA A 69 -9.25 1.26 11.60
CA ALA A 69 -9.48 1.75 10.24
C ALA A 69 -9.82 3.26 10.24
N ILE A 70 -9.31 4.00 9.26
CA ILE A 70 -9.51 5.45 9.09
C ILE A 70 -10.75 5.75 8.22
N GLY A 71 -11.48 4.73 7.77
CA GLY A 71 -12.68 4.83 6.95
C GLY A 71 -13.24 3.47 6.61
N ASP A 72 -14.27 3.44 5.79
CA ASP A 72 -14.92 2.25 5.24
C ASP A 72 -14.32 1.79 3.90
N ASP A 73 -13.46 2.62 3.28
CA ASP A 73 -12.75 2.27 2.06
C ASP A 73 -11.76 1.11 2.26
N LEU A 74 -12.04 -0.02 1.60
CA LEU A 74 -11.17 -1.19 1.55
C LEU A 74 -10.60 -1.35 0.15
N HIS A 75 -9.28 -1.22 -0.02
CA HIS A 75 -8.65 -1.29 -1.34
C HIS A 75 -7.82 -2.56 -1.51
N ASN A 76 -7.86 -3.13 -2.72
CA ASN A 76 -6.76 -3.97 -3.20
C ASN A 76 -5.60 -3.05 -3.61
N GLN A 77 -4.47 -3.15 -2.91
CA GLN A 77 -3.37 -2.20 -3.08
C GLN A 77 -2.01 -2.88 -3.02
N THR A 78 -1.10 -2.39 -3.86
CA THR A 78 0.33 -2.71 -3.79
C THR A 78 1.06 -1.63 -3.02
N LEU A 79 1.86 -2.05 -2.04
CA LEU A 79 2.72 -1.21 -1.22
C LEU A 79 4.16 -1.60 -1.50
N VAL A 80 5.02 -0.61 -1.74
CA VAL A 80 6.44 -0.83 -2.01
C VAL A 80 7.26 -0.21 -0.89
N TYR A 81 7.99 -1.03 -0.16
CA TYR A 81 8.90 -0.65 0.92
C TYR A 81 10.34 -0.62 0.41
N GLY A 82 11.07 0.40 0.86
CA GLY A 82 12.50 0.56 0.59
C GLY A 82 13.37 -0.24 1.57
N PRO A 83 14.67 -0.40 1.27
CA PRO A 83 15.65 -1.08 2.13
C PRO A 83 15.81 -0.48 3.53
N ASP A 84 15.27 0.70 3.79
CA ASP A 84 15.23 1.37 5.07
C ASP A 84 13.95 1.06 5.88
N GLY A 85 13.05 0.26 5.32
CA GLY A 85 11.72 -0.03 5.86
C GLY A 85 10.66 1.01 5.48
N GLY A 86 11.04 2.14 4.90
CA GLY A 86 10.09 3.20 4.57
C GLY A 86 9.19 2.81 3.40
N LEU A 87 7.88 3.09 3.49
CA LEU A 87 6.97 2.96 2.35
C LEU A 87 7.31 4.02 1.29
N GLN A 88 7.69 3.58 0.10
CA GLN A 88 8.13 4.44 -1.00
C GLN A 88 7.03 4.65 -2.05
N HIS A 89 6.11 3.70 -2.17
CA HIS A 89 5.03 3.79 -3.15
C HIS A 89 3.80 3.01 -2.71
N ARG A 90 2.64 3.47 -3.20
CA ARG A 90 1.36 2.83 -3.03
C ARG A 90 0.56 2.96 -4.33
N PHE A 91 0.04 1.83 -4.80
CA PHE A 91 -0.89 1.78 -5.92
C PHE A 91 -2.16 1.07 -5.48
N ARG A 92 -3.32 1.66 -5.76
CA ARG A 92 -4.64 1.06 -5.49
C ARG A 92 -5.24 0.60 -6.82
N LYS A 93 -5.74 -0.63 -6.85
CA LYS A 93 -6.31 -1.27 -8.04
C LYS A 93 -7.41 -0.41 -8.64
N ALA A 94 -7.24 0.00 -9.90
CA ALA A 94 -8.18 0.92 -10.56
C ALA A 94 -9.33 0.18 -11.26
N TYR A 95 -9.13 -1.09 -11.59
CA TYR A 95 -10.12 -1.91 -12.28
C TYR A 95 -10.46 -3.16 -11.48
N LEU A 96 -11.60 -3.14 -10.80
CA LEU A 96 -12.12 -4.29 -10.05
C LEU A 96 -12.83 -5.30 -10.96
N VAL A 97 -12.81 -6.58 -10.58
CA VAL A 97 -13.68 -7.62 -11.13
C VAL A 97 -15.01 -7.69 -10.35
N PRO A 98 -16.09 -8.28 -10.88
CA PRO A 98 -17.41 -8.20 -10.24
C PRO A 98 -17.46 -8.63 -8.77
N ILE A 99 -16.76 -9.71 -8.40
CA ILE A 99 -16.71 -10.18 -7.01
C ILE A 99 -15.95 -9.24 -6.06
N GLU A 100 -15.04 -8.42 -6.61
CA GLU A 100 -14.30 -7.43 -5.83
C GLU A 100 -15.17 -6.22 -5.51
N GLU A 101 -16.03 -5.78 -6.42
CA GLU A 101 -16.91 -4.61 -6.26
C GLU A 101 -18.20 -4.92 -5.50
N ALA A 102 -18.75 -6.14 -5.65
CA ALA A 102 -20.07 -6.46 -5.13
C ALA A 102 -20.16 -6.37 -3.59
N GLU A 103 -21.26 -5.81 -3.08
CA GLU A 103 -21.55 -5.68 -1.65
C GLU A 103 -21.66 -7.03 -0.93
N ASP A 104 -22.14 -8.07 -1.64
CA ASP A 104 -22.18 -9.45 -1.17
C ASP A 104 -20.89 -10.24 -1.47
N GLY A 105 -19.89 -9.56 -2.05
CA GLY A 105 -18.55 -10.05 -2.33
C GLY A 105 -17.52 -9.46 -1.38
N LEU A 106 -16.49 -8.82 -1.94
CA LEU A 106 -15.42 -8.18 -1.15
C LEU A 106 -15.66 -6.69 -0.88
N ALA A 107 -16.64 -6.06 -1.54
CA ALA A 107 -16.99 -4.65 -1.39
C ALA A 107 -15.77 -3.69 -1.41
N LEU A 108 -14.82 -3.93 -2.32
CA LEU A 108 -13.61 -3.13 -2.45
C LEU A 108 -13.89 -1.79 -3.14
N SER A 109 -13.17 -0.77 -2.68
CA SER A 109 -13.16 0.56 -3.27
C SER A 109 -12.15 0.63 -4.42
N PHE A 110 -12.54 1.29 -5.51
CA PHE A 110 -11.67 1.56 -6.65
C PHE A 110 -10.51 2.50 -6.28
N GLY A 111 -9.34 2.23 -6.84
CA GLY A 111 -8.21 3.13 -6.83
C GLY A 111 -8.31 4.22 -7.90
N PRO A 112 -7.77 5.42 -7.66
CA PRO A 112 -7.79 6.50 -8.65
C PRO A 112 -6.78 6.23 -9.77
N LEU A 113 -7.26 6.11 -11.00
CA LEU A 113 -6.42 5.82 -12.17
C LEU A 113 -5.42 6.94 -12.50
N ASP A 114 -5.69 8.18 -12.09
CA ASP A 114 -4.77 9.30 -12.26
C ASP A 114 -3.58 9.28 -11.27
N ALA A 115 -3.64 8.44 -10.23
CA ALA A 115 -2.51 8.16 -9.33
C ALA A 115 -1.53 7.11 -9.88
N LEU A 116 -1.85 6.48 -11.02
CA LEU A 116 -0.96 5.51 -11.67
C LEU A 116 0.32 6.19 -12.15
N ARG A 117 1.43 5.95 -11.44
CA ARG A 117 2.76 6.50 -11.74
C ARG A 117 3.83 5.48 -11.40
N PRO A 118 4.91 5.35 -12.18
CA PRO A 118 6.02 4.50 -11.80
C PRO A 118 6.84 5.08 -10.65
N LEU A 119 7.39 4.20 -9.82
CA LEU A 119 8.40 4.49 -8.82
C LEU A 119 9.80 4.38 -9.43
N GLN A 120 10.62 5.42 -9.24
CA GLN A 120 12.04 5.36 -9.60
C GLN A 120 12.83 4.67 -8.49
N LEU A 121 13.40 3.50 -8.79
CA LEU A 121 14.35 2.79 -7.94
C LEU A 121 15.80 3.05 -8.39
N PRO A 122 16.81 2.73 -7.57
CA PRO A 122 18.22 2.85 -7.96
C PRO A 122 18.62 2.02 -9.18
N PHE A 123 17.83 1.01 -9.55
CA PHE A 123 18.16 0.04 -10.61
C PHE A 123 17.08 -0.10 -11.70
N ALA A 124 15.88 0.45 -11.51
CA ALA A 124 14.79 0.37 -12.48
C ALA A 124 13.71 1.43 -12.21
N ARG A 125 12.92 1.77 -13.21
CA ARG A 125 11.66 2.51 -13.08
C ARG A 125 10.52 1.51 -13.15
N ILE A 126 9.87 1.25 -12.01
CA ILE A 126 8.89 0.18 -11.86
C ILE A 126 7.47 0.76 -11.74
N ALA A 127 6.44 0.05 -12.17
CA ALA A 127 5.06 0.38 -11.83
C ALA A 127 4.30 -0.88 -11.41
N SER A 128 3.43 -0.73 -10.43
CA SER A 128 2.54 -1.81 -9.99
C SER A 128 1.24 -1.77 -10.77
N VAL A 129 0.81 -2.93 -11.26
CA VAL A 129 -0.51 -3.16 -11.87
C VAL A 129 -1.12 -4.40 -11.25
N ILE A 130 -2.35 -4.31 -10.76
CA ILE A 130 -2.94 -5.43 -10.02
C ILE A 130 -3.88 -6.18 -10.94
N SER A 131 -3.50 -7.41 -11.32
CA SER A 131 -4.37 -8.38 -11.99
C SER A 131 -5.10 -7.77 -13.21
N LYS A 132 -6.39 -7.45 -13.11
CA LYS A 132 -7.20 -6.84 -14.18
C LYS A 132 -6.57 -5.55 -14.74
N ASP A 133 -5.91 -4.72 -13.93
CA ASP A 133 -5.25 -3.50 -14.42
C ASP A 133 -4.25 -3.79 -15.55
N ALA A 134 -3.54 -4.93 -15.48
CA ALA A 134 -2.56 -5.34 -16.48
C ALA A 134 -3.17 -5.67 -17.85
N TRP A 135 -4.49 -5.78 -17.94
CA TRP A 135 -5.24 -6.04 -19.17
C TRP A 135 -5.94 -4.81 -19.72
N MET A 136 -5.81 -3.67 -19.05
CA MET A 136 -6.50 -2.44 -19.42
C MET A 136 -5.58 -1.60 -20.31
N PRO A 137 -5.93 -1.37 -21.60
CA PRO A 137 -5.04 -0.67 -22.52
C PRO A 137 -4.65 0.73 -22.05
N ASP A 138 -5.56 1.45 -21.41
CA ASP A 138 -5.30 2.80 -20.89
C ASP A 138 -4.33 2.82 -19.70
N VAL A 139 -4.29 1.76 -18.88
CA VAL A 139 -3.24 1.58 -17.84
C VAL A 139 -1.88 1.41 -18.51
N LEU A 140 -1.80 0.49 -19.47
CA LEU A 140 -0.54 0.15 -20.15
C LEU A 140 -0.01 1.33 -20.98
N ASP A 141 -0.88 2.02 -21.71
CA ASP A 141 -0.53 3.18 -22.53
C ASP A 141 0.00 4.33 -21.65
N ARG A 142 -0.63 4.60 -20.49
CA ARG A 142 -0.15 5.61 -19.54
C ARG A 142 1.22 5.25 -18.98
N LEU A 143 1.45 3.99 -18.59
CA LEU A 143 2.74 3.55 -18.05
C LEU A 143 3.85 3.53 -19.11
N ALA A 144 3.51 3.23 -20.35
CA ALA A 144 4.43 3.31 -21.48
C ALA A 144 4.87 4.76 -21.74
N LEU A 145 3.95 5.73 -21.63
CA LEU A 145 4.28 7.16 -21.73
C LEU A 145 5.14 7.68 -20.58
N GLU A 146 5.15 6.99 -19.45
CA GLU A 146 5.93 7.33 -18.25
C GLU A 146 7.30 6.63 -18.21
N ASP A 147 7.78 6.08 -19.33
CA ASP A 147 9.07 5.36 -19.44
C ASP A 147 9.23 4.22 -18.43
N THR A 148 8.13 3.52 -18.11
CA THR A 148 8.16 2.38 -17.18
C THR A 148 8.97 1.24 -17.78
N GLN A 149 9.92 0.71 -17.01
CA GLN A 149 10.84 -0.34 -17.44
C GLN A 149 10.39 -1.74 -17.00
N VAL A 150 9.73 -1.83 -15.83
CA VAL A 150 9.25 -3.09 -15.26
C VAL A 150 7.84 -2.90 -14.73
N LEU A 151 6.94 -3.80 -15.12
CA LEU A 151 5.62 -3.94 -14.53
C LEU A 151 5.66 -5.02 -13.45
N LEU A 152 5.11 -4.71 -12.28
CA LEU A 152 4.89 -5.64 -11.17
C LEU A 152 3.42 -6.01 -11.04
#